data_AF-A0A937PGN8-F1
#
_entry.id   AF-A0A937PGN8-F1
#
_cell.length_a   1.000
_cell.length_b   1.000
_cell.length_c   1.000
_cell.angle_alpha   90.00
_cell.angle_beta   90.00
_cell.angle_gamma   90.00
#
_symmetry.space_group_name_H-M   'P 1'
#
loop_
_entity.id
_entity.type
_entity.pdbx_description
1 polymer ?
#
loop_
_entity_poly.entity_id
_entity_poly.type
_entity_poly.pdbx_seq_one_letter_code
_entity_poly.pdbx_strand_id
1 'polypeptide(L)'
;MKLLRYFIVIVCVSFLSSCTSVPVRPPGEVIGTSQVIPPITTPFQRQDVFHIVSPGETLWRISKMYDVKIEDIMAANKLKNATKIDMGQQLFIPNAAPLRPVVPLYKSRKWKYIIIHHSATDKGDAFAFYRMHLRRGFWNGLGYHFVIDNGTFGKADGQIEISPRWIKQQKGAHCKASGMNNIGIGICLVGNFSKEEVSDKQLESLVYLVNILKKYYKIPNRNIIGHGYVPGAATECPGLKFPWEEFWSRLKSK
;
A
#
# COMPACT_ATOMS: atom_id res chain seq x y z
N MET A 1 -58.57 16.83 41.51
CA MET A 1 -58.17 16.20 40.23
C MET A 1 -56.67 16.37 40.05
N LYS A 2 -55.94 15.26 40.00
CA LYS A 2 -54.48 15.20 39.86
C LYS A 2 -54.07 15.63 38.45
N LEU A 3 -53.03 16.45 38.31
CA LEU A 3 -52.13 16.35 37.16
C LEU A 3 -50.70 16.71 37.57
N LEU A 4 -49.84 15.77 37.23
CA LEU A 4 -48.50 15.51 37.73
C LEU A 4 -47.50 16.34 36.91
N ARG A 5 -46.67 17.15 37.58
CA ARG A 5 -45.54 17.85 36.93
C ARG A 5 -44.42 16.83 36.68
N TYR A 6 -44.27 16.38 35.43
CA TYR A 6 -43.12 15.58 35.02
C TYR A 6 -41.95 16.48 34.63
N PHE A 7 -40.87 16.38 35.40
CA PHE A 7 -39.52 16.73 34.98
C PHE A 7 -39.10 15.78 33.85
N ILE A 8 -38.83 16.31 32.65
CA ILE A 8 -38.07 15.57 31.64
C ILE A 8 -36.61 15.96 31.82
N VAL A 9 -35.87 15.10 32.52
CA VAL A 9 -34.41 15.09 32.50
C VAL A 9 -34.01 14.49 31.16
N ILE A 10 -33.48 15.31 30.25
CA ILE A 10 -32.82 14.81 29.04
C ILE A 10 -31.49 14.19 29.50
N VAL A 11 -31.50 12.87 29.68
CA VAL A 11 -30.28 12.09 29.87
C VAL A 11 -29.54 12.09 28.54
N CYS A 12 -28.46 12.85 28.48
CA CYS A 12 -27.51 12.85 27.38
C CYS A 12 -26.82 11.47 27.35
N VAL A 13 -27.31 10.57 26.51
CA VAL A 13 -26.64 9.27 26.28
C VAL A 13 -25.40 9.54 25.44
N SER A 14 -24.28 9.71 26.14
CA SER A 14 -22.94 9.60 25.58
C SER A 14 -22.79 8.20 24.98
N PHE A 15 -22.89 8.09 23.66
CA PHE A 15 -22.39 6.92 22.95
C PHE A 15 -20.88 6.88 23.10
N LEU A 16 -20.42 6.16 24.12
CA LEU A 16 -19.08 5.60 24.19
C LEU A 16 -18.98 4.59 23.05
N SER A 17 -18.62 5.06 21.85
CA SER A 17 -18.16 4.16 20.78
C SER A 17 -16.77 3.66 21.19
N SER A 18 -16.75 2.55 21.92
CA SER A 18 -15.55 1.76 22.13
C SER A 18 -14.99 1.37 20.76
N CYS A 19 -13.90 2.01 20.34
CA CYS A 19 -13.12 1.58 19.18
C CYS A 19 -12.41 0.27 19.53
N THR A 20 -13.15 -0.85 19.50
CA THR A 20 -12.56 -2.18 19.47
C THR A 20 -12.04 -2.42 18.06
N SER A 21 -10.72 -2.55 17.93
CA SER A 21 -10.04 -3.00 16.72
C SER A 21 -10.51 -4.40 16.37
N VAL A 22 -11.47 -4.51 15.46
CA VAL A 22 -11.90 -5.80 14.90
C VAL A 22 -10.69 -6.45 14.23
N PRO A 23 -10.35 -7.71 14.57
CA PRO A 23 -9.28 -8.43 13.92
C PRO A 23 -9.58 -8.56 12.43
N VAL A 24 -8.67 -8.04 11.60
CA VAL A 24 -8.78 -8.09 10.13
C VAL A 24 -8.44 -9.52 9.67
N ARG A 25 -9.45 -10.38 9.58
CA ARG A 25 -9.35 -11.56 8.70
C ARG A 25 -9.49 -11.07 7.25
N PRO A 26 -8.50 -11.28 6.36
CA PRO A 26 -8.69 -11.01 4.94
C PRO A 26 -9.87 -11.86 4.42
N PRO A 27 -10.78 -11.30 3.62
CA PRO A 27 -11.81 -12.08 2.98
C PRO A 27 -11.18 -12.94 1.89
N GLY A 28 -11.23 -14.27 2.08
CA GLY A 28 -10.82 -15.25 1.09
C GLY A 28 -9.42 -15.82 1.31
N GLU A 29 -9.33 -17.13 1.12
CA GLU A 29 -8.12 -17.93 1.06
C GLU A 29 -7.02 -17.19 0.27
N VAL A 30 -5.96 -16.76 0.96
CA VAL A 30 -4.70 -16.37 0.32
C VAL A 30 -4.21 -17.64 -0.36
N ILE A 31 -4.54 -17.82 -1.65
CA ILE A 31 -3.96 -18.90 -2.43
C ILE A 31 -2.46 -18.62 -2.42
N GLY A 32 -1.75 -19.46 -1.68
CA GLY A 32 -0.41 -19.24 -1.14
C GLY A 32 0.66 -19.09 -2.19
N THR A 33 0.67 -17.96 -2.89
CA THR A 33 1.85 -17.48 -3.59
C THR A 33 1.98 -15.98 -3.31
N SER A 34 2.36 -15.62 -2.08
CA SER A 34 3.27 -14.48 -1.97
C SER A 34 4.45 -14.88 -2.84
N GLN A 35 4.56 -14.30 -4.04
CA GLN A 35 5.68 -14.58 -4.93
C GLN A 35 6.93 -14.07 -4.20
N VAL A 36 7.60 -14.98 -3.50
CA VAL A 36 8.92 -14.78 -2.93
C VAL A 36 9.86 -15.16 -4.05
N ILE A 37 10.56 -14.17 -4.60
CA ILE A 37 11.67 -14.43 -5.52
C ILE A 37 12.61 -15.43 -4.82
N PRO A 38 13.08 -16.50 -5.51
CA PRO A 38 14.02 -17.45 -4.93
C PRO A 38 15.23 -16.72 -4.32
N PRO A 39 15.84 -17.25 -3.25
CA PRO A 39 16.99 -16.63 -2.63
C PRO A 39 18.07 -16.42 -3.68
N ILE A 40 18.48 -15.16 -3.87
CA ILE A 40 19.57 -14.84 -4.77
C ILE A 40 20.83 -15.49 -4.18
N THR A 41 21.49 -16.34 -4.97
CA THR A 41 22.68 -17.12 -4.57
C THR A 41 23.97 -16.29 -4.51
N THR A 42 23.88 -14.98 -4.77
CA THR A 42 25.00 -14.05 -4.61
C THR A 42 25.08 -13.66 -3.13
N PRO A 43 26.25 -13.74 -2.47
CA PRO A 43 26.40 -13.29 -1.09
C PRO A 43 26.19 -11.77 -1.03
N PHE A 44 25.04 -11.34 -0.52
CA PHE A 44 24.79 -9.94 -0.18
C PHE A 44 25.13 -9.68 1.27
N GLN A 45 25.68 -8.50 1.54
CA GLN A 45 25.94 -8.05 2.90
C GLN A 45 24.60 -7.77 3.60
N ARG A 46 24.33 -8.53 4.66
CA ARG A 46 23.23 -8.23 5.58
C ARG A 46 23.62 -7.06 6.47
N GLN A 47 22.64 -6.24 6.86
CA GLN A 47 22.87 -5.08 7.70
C GLN A 47 21.67 -4.82 8.62
N ASP A 48 21.92 -4.11 9.71
CA ASP A 48 20.85 -3.65 10.59
C ASP A 48 20.12 -2.46 9.94
N VAL A 49 18.78 -2.46 10.01
CA VAL A 49 17.96 -1.39 9.45
C VAL A 49 16.82 -1.01 10.39
N PHE A 50 16.33 0.22 10.26
CA PHE A 50 15.07 0.63 10.88
C PHE A 50 13.95 0.60 9.84
N HIS A 51 12.83 -0.02 10.19
CA HIS A 51 11.66 -0.14 9.34
C HIS A 51 10.47 0.60 9.99
N ILE A 52 9.82 1.49 9.24
CA ILE A 52 8.57 2.13 9.67
C ILE A 52 7.39 1.28 9.23
N VAL A 53 6.54 0.87 10.17
CA VAL A 53 5.38 0.00 9.92
C VAL A 53 4.32 0.71 9.10
N SER A 54 4.03 0.20 7.91
CA SER A 54 3.00 0.74 7.01
C SER A 54 1.58 0.40 7.49
N PRO A 55 0.53 1.13 7.02
CA PRO A 55 -0.85 0.81 7.36
C PRO A 55 -1.24 -0.63 6.99
N GLY A 56 -1.67 -1.42 7.99
CA GLY A 56 -2.10 -2.81 7.81
C GLY A 56 -0.96 -3.82 7.63
N GLU A 57 0.28 -3.43 7.90
CA GLU A 57 1.43 -4.32 7.90
C GLU A 57 1.46 -5.27 9.10
N THR A 58 2.14 -6.41 8.92
CA THR A 58 2.29 -7.45 9.96
C THR A 58 3.76 -7.82 10.11
N LEU A 59 4.17 -8.24 11.32
CA LEU A 59 5.53 -8.75 11.54
C LEU A 59 5.87 -9.91 10.61
N TRP A 60 4.90 -10.76 10.28
CA TRP A 60 5.11 -11.85 9.32
C TRP A 60 5.57 -11.31 7.96
N ARG A 61 4.90 -10.28 7.42
CA ARG A 61 5.30 -9.71 6.13
C ARG A 61 6.66 -9.03 6.21
N ILE A 62 6.93 -8.28 7.29
CA ILE A 62 8.23 -7.63 7.53
C ILE A 62 9.35 -8.68 7.60
N SER A 63 9.14 -9.75 8.36
CA SER A 63 10.02 -10.91 8.43
C SER A 63 10.37 -11.45 7.04
N LYS A 64 9.36 -11.60 6.17
CA LYS A 64 9.60 -12.05 4.79
C LYS A 64 10.32 -10.98 3.97
N MET A 65 10.02 -9.70 4.09
CA MET A 65 10.69 -8.64 3.31
C MET A 65 12.19 -8.56 3.58
N TYR A 66 12.63 -8.85 4.81
CA TYR A 66 14.03 -8.76 5.22
C TYR A 66 14.74 -10.10 5.41
N ASP A 67 14.01 -11.21 5.23
CA ASP A 67 14.52 -12.56 5.53
C ASP A 67 15.11 -12.68 6.96
N VAL A 68 14.31 -12.23 7.93
CA VAL A 68 14.61 -12.28 9.37
C VAL A 68 13.46 -13.00 10.07
N LYS A 69 13.78 -13.82 11.08
CA LYS A 69 12.76 -14.53 11.86
C LYS A 69 11.93 -13.55 12.68
N ILE A 70 10.65 -13.88 12.89
CA ILE A 70 9.73 -13.02 13.66
C ILE A 70 10.25 -12.89 15.10
N GLU A 71 10.78 -13.97 15.65
CA GLU A 71 11.32 -14.06 17.01
C GLU A 71 12.50 -13.10 17.20
N ASP A 72 13.40 -13.02 16.22
CA ASP A 72 14.55 -12.12 16.25
C ASP A 72 14.11 -10.64 16.20
N ILE A 73 13.13 -10.32 15.34
CA ILE A 73 12.53 -8.98 15.28
C ILE A 73 11.84 -8.64 16.60
N MET A 74 11.10 -9.58 17.19
CA MET A 74 10.40 -9.36 18.46
C MET A 74 11.39 -9.13 19.60
N ALA A 75 12.45 -9.94 19.70
CA ALA A 75 13.49 -9.79 20.71
C ALA A 75 14.20 -8.44 20.60
N ALA A 76 14.61 -8.06 19.38
CA ALA A 76 15.21 -6.76 19.05
C ALA A 76 14.34 -5.56 19.49
N ASN A 77 13.02 -5.68 19.38
CA ASN A 77 12.07 -4.60 19.64
C ASN A 77 11.32 -4.73 20.96
N LYS A 78 11.71 -5.68 21.83
CA LYS A 78 11.07 -5.96 23.13
C LYS A 78 9.56 -6.23 22.98
N LEU A 79 9.15 -6.84 21.87
CA LEU A 79 7.74 -7.17 21.59
C LEU A 79 7.39 -8.51 22.24
N LYS A 80 6.35 -8.52 23.07
CA LYS A 80 5.83 -9.76 23.69
C LYS A 80 4.85 -10.52 22.77
N ASN A 81 4.30 -9.86 21.77
CA ASN A 81 3.31 -10.45 20.86
C ASN A 81 3.50 -9.89 19.45
N ALA A 82 3.59 -10.79 18.47
CA ALA A 82 3.80 -10.45 17.07
C ALA A 82 2.66 -9.63 16.42
N THR A 83 1.46 -9.65 17.01
CA THR A 83 0.31 -8.87 16.53
C THR A 83 0.24 -7.47 17.11
N LYS A 84 1.11 -7.12 18.06
CA LYS A 84 1.13 -5.81 18.74
C LYS A 84 2.18 -4.90 18.09
N ILE A 85 1.97 -4.58 16.82
CA ILE A 85 2.70 -3.52 16.13
C ILE A 85 1.72 -2.45 15.66
N ASP A 86 2.11 -1.19 15.78
CA ASP A 86 1.29 -0.04 15.45
C ASP A 86 1.73 0.62 14.15
N MET A 87 0.78 1.20 13.42
CA MET A 87 1.09 1.95 12.19
C MET A 87 1.98 3.16 12.54
N GLY A 88 3.07 3.35 11.80
CA GLY A 88 4.05 4.39 12.06
C GLY A 88 5.06 4.05 13.16
N GLN A 89 4.95 2.87 13.80
CA GLN A 89 5.98 2.38 14.73
C GLN A 89 7.28 2.14 13.96
N GLN A 90 8.41 2.55 14.52
CA GLN A 90 9.72 2.20 14.02
C GLN A 90 10.18 0.89 14.67
N LEU A 91 10.60 -0.07 13.85
CA LEU A 91 11.12 -1.37 14.27
C LEU A 91 12.59 -1.49 13.87
N PHE A 92 13.43 -1.94 14.78
CA PHE A 92 14.79 -2.38 14.50
C PHE A 92 14.77 -3.78 13.90
N ILE A 93 15.35 -3.95 12.70
CA ILE A 93 15.40 -5.23 12.01
C ILE A 93 16.88 -5.67 11.97
N PRO A 94 17.28 -6.62 12.82
CA PRO A 94 18.67 -7.07 12.91
C PRO A 94 19.05 -7.96 11.72
N ASN A 95 20.29 -7.84 11.24
CA ASN A 95 20.85 -8.73 10.21
C ASN A 95 19.94 -8.89 8.97
N ALA A 96 19.35 -7.78 8.53
CA ALA A 96 18.39 -7.76 7.43
C ALA A 96 19.09 -8.05 6.10
N ALA A 97 18.51 -8.96 5.31
CA ALA A 97 18.84 -9.09 3.91
C ALA A 97 18.35 -7.85 3.12
N PRO A 98 18.86 -7.63 1.89
CA PRO A 98 18.32 -6.62 1.00
C PRO A 98 16.79 -6.74 0.89
N LEU A 99 16.10 -5.59 0.99
CA LEU A 99 14.64 -5.54 1.00
C LEU A 99 14.06 -6.17 -0.28
N ARG A 100 13.20 -7.16 -0.10
CA ARG A 100 12.45 -7.80 -1.20
C ARG A 100 10.96 -7.54 -1.09
N PRO A 101 10.27 -7.21 -2.20
CA PRO A 101 8.83 -7.01 -2.19
C PRO A 101 8.10 -8.33 -1.91
N VAL A 102 7.15 -8.31 -0.96
CA VAL A 102 6.28 -9.45 -0.63
C VAL A 102 4.84 -9.07 -0.91
N VAL A 103 4.40 -9.31 -2.15
CA VAL A 103 3.06 -8.93 -2.61
C VAL A 103 2.10 -10.12 -2.55
N PRO A 104 1.13 -10.13 -1.60
CA PRO A 104 0.12 -11.17 -1.55
C PRO A 104 -0.88 -10.98 -2.70
N LEU A 105 -1.24 -12.09 -3.35
CA LEU A 105 -2.25 -12.12 -4.42
C LEU A 105 -3.51 -12.82 -3.89
N TYR A 106 -4.67 -12.28 -4.24
CA TYR A 106 -5.95 -12.77 -3.74
C TYR A 106 -6.84 -13.13 -4.91
N LYS A 107 -7.55 -14.27 -4.84
CA LYS A 107 -8.45 -14.67 -5.91
C LYS A 107 -9.54 -13.62 -6.09
N SER A 108 -9.59 -13.01 -7.27
CA SER A 108 -10.59 -11.99 -7.59
C SER A 108 -10.80 -11.88 -9.09
N ARG A 109 -12.06 -11.73 -9.51
CA ARG A 109 -12.43 -11.42 -10.90
C ARG A 109 -12.69 -9.92 -11.11
N LYS A 110 -12.62 -9.12 -10.05
CA LYS A 110 -12.93 -7.69 -10.02
C LYS A 110 -11.92 -6.85 -10.80
N TRP A 111 -10.64 -7.19 -10.67
CA TRP A 111 -9.55 -6.36 -11.19
C TRP A 111 -9.41 -6.53 -12.69
N LYS A 112 -9.54 -5.42 -13.41
CA LYS A 112 -9.50 -5.33 -14.88
C LYS A 112 -8.54 -4.28 -15.41
N TYR A 113 -8.15 -3.31 -14.56
CA TYR A 113 -7.26 -2.21 -14.92
C TYR A 113 -6.16 -2.04 -13.87
N ILE A 114 -5.04 -1.46 -14.28
CA ILE A 114 -4.03 -0.90 -13.39
C ILE A 114 -3.95 0.59 -13.71
N ILE A 115 -4.12 1.42 -12.69
CA ILE A 115 -4.07 2.89 -12.84
C ILE A 115 -2.81 3.39 -12.15
N ILE A 116 -1.91 3.98 -12.93
CA ILE A 116 -0.63 4.52 -12.44
C ILE A 116 -0.84 5.98 -12.05
N HIS A 117 -0.35 6.31 -10.85
CA HIS A 117 -0.43 7.62 -10.24
C HIS A 117 0.95 8.10 -9.78
N HIS A 118 1.09 9.42 -9.63
CA HIS A 118 2.10 10.03 -8.77
C HIS A 118 1.43 10.64 -7.53
N SER A 119 2.20 10.97 -6.51
CA SER A 119 1.68 11.65 -5.32
C SER A 119 1.57 13.16 -5.49
N ALA A 120 2.29 13.74 -6.46
CA ALA A 120 2.53 15.18 -6.59
C ALA A 120 3.19 15.78 -5.34
N THR A 121 4.04 15.00 -4.66
CA THR A 121 4.79 15.41 -3.47
C THR A 121 6.25 15.00 -3.60
N ASP A 122 7.16 15.82 -3.08
CA ASP A 122 8.61 15.54 -3.11
C ASP A 122 9.00 14.41 -2.14
N LYS A 123 8.19 14.21 -1.09
CA LYS A 123 8.38 13.17 -0.06
C LYS A 123 7.05 12.49 0.23
N GLY A 124 7.10 11.26 0.73
CA GLY A 124 5.90 10.48 0.97
C GLY A 124 6.19 9.05 1.39
N ASP A 125 5.21 8.48 2.07
CA ASP A 125 5.06 7.05 2.33
C ASP A 125 3.56 6.76 2.51
N ALA A 126 3.20 5.47 2.60
CA ALA A 126 1.83 5.02 2.79
C ALA A 126 1.22 5.55 4.09
N PHE A 127 2.01 5.73 5.16
CA PHE A 127 1.52 6.23 6.44
C PHE A 127 1.14 7.71 6.38
N ALA A 128 1.99 8.56 5.80
CA ALA A 128 1.74 9.96 5.56
C ALA A 128 0.51 10.15 4.65
N PHE A 129 0.43 9.40 3.56
CA PHE A 129 -0.72 9.44 2.67
C PHE A 129 -1.99 8.93 3.33
N TYR A 130 -1.91 7.92 4.20
CA TYR A 130 -3.05 7.44 4.98
C TYR A 130 -3.59 8.56 5.89
N ARG A 131 -2.72 9.24 6.64
CA ARG A 131 -3.09 10.38 7.51
C ARG A 131 -3.67 11.55 6.73
N MET A 132 -3.04 11.90 5.59
CA MET A 132 -3.52 12.96 4.71
C MET A 132 -4.92 12.64 4.17
N HIS A 133 -5.14 11.41 3.68
CA HIS A 133 -6.44 11.00 3.15
C HIS A 133 -7.54 10.99 4.22
N LEU A 134 -7.24 10.55 5.45
CA LEU A 134 -8.18 10.65 6.58
C LEU A 134 -8.61 12.10 6.84
N ARG A 135 -7.65 13.04 6.88
CA ARG A 135 -7.93 14.48 7.06
C ARG A 135 -8.79 15.07 5.93
N ARG A 136 -8.73 14.47 4.74
CA ARG A 136 -9.55 14.84 3.57
C ARG A 136 -10.90 14.11 3.53
N GLY A 137 -11.26 13.34 4.56
CA GLY A 137 -12.55 12.65 4.67
C GLY A 137 -12.61 11.26 4.02
N PHE A 138 -11.47 10.63 3.73
CA PHE A 138 -11.47 9.27 3.19
C PHE A 138 -11.66 8.29 4.35
N TRP A 139 -12.89 7.80 4.53
CA TRP A 139 -13.28 6.91 5.63
C TRP A 139 -12.41 5.64 5.81
N ASN A 140 -11.70 5.20 4.77
CA ASN A 140 -10.80 4.01 4.81
C ASN A 140 -9.32 4.38 4.59
N GLY A 141 -8.93 5.63 4.87
CA GLY A 141 -7.57 6.12 4.71
C GLY A 141 -7.04 6.02 3.28
N LEU A 142 -5.79 5.57 3.13
CA LEU A 142 -5.00 5.55 1.89
C LEU A 142 -5.82 5.14 0.65
N GLY A 143 -5.93 6.03 -0.35
CA GLY A 143 -6.79 5.83 -1.53
C GLY A 143 -6.28 4.81 -2.57
N TYR A 144 -4.97 4.51 -2.54
CA TYR A 144 -4.29 3.59 -3.45
C TYR A 144 -4.28 2.16 -2.90
N HIS A 145 -4.06 1.17 -3.78
CA HIS A 145 -3.82 -0.22 -3.36
C HIS A 145 -2.35 -0.42 -3.00
N PHE A 146 -1.46 0.27 -3.73
CA PHE A 146 -0.01 0.22 -3.53
C PHE A 146 0.60 1.61 -3.58
N VAL A 147 1.68 1.80 -2.84
CA VAL A 147 2.57 2.97 -2.89
C VAL A 147 3.98 2.48 -3.20
N ILE A 148 4.71 3.19 -4.06
CA ILE A 148 6.12 2.94 -4.37
C ILE A 148 6.93 4.15 -3.90
N ASP A 149 7.73 3.93 -2.87
CA ASP A 149 8.50 4.96 -2.18
C ASP A 149 9.66 5.50 -3.02
N ASN A 150 10.08 6.74 -2.74
CA ASN A 150 11.22 7.40 -3.39
C ASN A 150 12.44 7.55 -2.47
N GLY A 151 12.54 6.74 -1.41
CA GLY A 151 13.66 6.80 -0.46
C GLY A 151 13.51 7.84 0.65
N THR A 152 12.34 8.45 0.79
CA THR A 152 12.06 9.44 1.84
C THR A 152 11.40 8.80 3.07
N PHE A 153 11.33 9.54 4.17
CA PHE A 153 10.77 9.07 5.45
C PHE A 153 11.33 7.73 5.96
N GLY A 154 12.61 7.45 5.68
CA GLY A 154 13.26 6.21 6.14
C GLY A 154 12.81 4.95 5.40
N LYS A 155 12.07 5.09 4.29
CA LYS A 155 11.78 4.01 3.35
C LYS A 155 12.93 3.87 2.35
N ALA A 156 13.07 2.68 1.77
CA ALA A 156 14.01 2.50 0.66
C ALA A 156 13.40 3.03 -0.65
N ASP A 157 14.24 3.57 -1.53
CA ASP A 157 13.81 3.93 -2.89
C ASP A 157 13.36 2.69 -3.67
N GLY A 158 12.17 2.75 -4.27
CA GLY A 158 11.48 1.62 -4.90
C GLY A 158 10.72 0.70 -3.93
N GLN A 159 10.75 0.93 -2.61
CA GLN A 159 10.01 0.08 -1.68
C GLN A 159 8.51 0.08 -2.01
N ILE A 160 7.92 -1.12 -2.10
CA ILE A 160 6.49 -1.30 -2.39
C ILE A 160 5.73 -1.48 -1.08
N GLU A 161 4.91 -0.51 -0.74
CA GLU A 161 3.99 -0.57 0.38
C GLU A 161 2.59 -0.98 -0.06
N ILE A 162 1.96 -1.83 0.74
CA ILE A 162 0.66 -2.43 0.43
C ILE A 162 -0.38 -1.86 1.39
N SER A 163 -1.41 -1.23 0.83
CA SER A 163 -2.43 -0.60 1.65
C SER A 163 -3.44 -1.60 2.24
N PRO A 164 -4.15 -1.22 3.31
CA PRO A 164 -5.27 -2.00 3.82
C PRO A 164 -6.35 -2.28 2.78
N ARG A 165 -6.49 -1.44 1.75
CA ARG A 165 -7.47 -1.66 0.66
C ARG A 165 -7.11 -2.88 -0.15
N TRP A 166 -5.83 -3.10 -0.44
CA TRP A 166 -5.39 -4.31 -1.12
C TRP A 166 -5.64 -5.55 -0.25
N ILE A 167 -5.24 -5.52 1.02
CA ILE A 167 -5.39 -6.67 1.94
C ILE A 167 -6.88 -7.05 2.09
N LYS A 168 -7.76 -6.05 2.17
CA LYS A 168 -9.21 -6.24 2.31
C LYS A 168 -9.94 -6.33 0.96
N GLN A 169 -9.22 -6.32 -0.16
CA GLN A 169 -9.77 -6.34 -1.54
C GLN A 169 -10.85 -5.27 -1.80
N GLN A 170 -10.73 -4.12 -1.13
CA GLN A 170 -11.69 -3.01 -1.19
C GLN A 170 -11.60 -2.26 -2.51
N LYS A 171 -12.63 -1.49 -2.87
CA LYS A 171 -12.55 -0.54 -3.99
C LYS A 171 -11.53 0.58 -3.70
N GLY A 172 -10.94 1.12 -4.75
CA GLY A 172 -10.05 2.26 -4.68
C GLY A 172 -10.76 3.54 -4.24
N ALA A 173 -9.96 4.56 -3.93
CA ALA A 173 -10.41 5.95 -3.83
C ALA A 173 -9.43 6.89 -4.56
N HIS A 174 -8.92 6.43 -5.71
CA HIS A 174 -7.86 7.07 -6.49
C HIS A 174 -8.31 7.56 -7.87
N CYS A 175 -9.36 6.98 -8.47
CA CYS A 175 -9.86 7.40 -9.78
C CYS A 175 -11.38 7.14 -9.90
N LYS A 176 -12.20 8.21 -9.82
CA LYS A 176 -13.66 8.11 -10.01
C LYS A 176 -14.03 8.03 -11.50
N ALA A 177 -13.24 8.65 -12.37
CA ALA A 177 -13.45 8.68 -13.80
C ALA A 177 -13.63 7.27 -14.37
N SER A 178 -14.59 7.11 -15.27
CA SER A 178 -14.95 5.81 -15.88
C SER A 178 -15.19 4.67 -14.87
N GLY A 179 -15.55 4.98 -13.62
CA GLY A 179 -15.80 3.98 -12.58
C GLY A 179 -14.55 3.21 -12.11
N MET A 180 -13.33 3.70 -12.39
CA MET A 180 -12.08 2.96 -12.18
C MET A 180 -11.84 2.52 -10.74
N ASN A 181 -12.34 3.22 -9.73
CA ASN A 181 -12.25 2.78 -8.33
C ASN A 181 -12.83 1.37 -8.11
N ASN A 182 -13.81 0.92 -8.91
CA ASN A 182 -14.46 -0.37 -8.74
C ASN A 182 -13.69 -1.53 -9.38
N ILE A 183 -12.89 -1.27 -10.41
CA ILE A 183 -12.27 -2.32 -11.26
C ILE A 183 -10.76 -2.13 -11.48
N GLY A 184 -10.21 -1.00 -11.06
CA GLY A 184 -8.82 -0.61 -11.25
C GLY A 184 -7.99 -0.74 -9.98
N ILE A 185 -6.78 -1.25 -10.14
CA ILE A 185 -5.75 -1.28 -9.10
C ILE A 185 -4.93 0.01 -9.21
N GLY A 186 -5.17 0.96 -8.32
CA GLY A 186 -4.32 2.15 -8.18
C GLY A 186 -2.95 1.87 -7.55
N ILE A 187 -1.89 2.21 -8.27
CA ILE A 187 -0.49 2.22 -7.82
C ILE A 187 -0.01 3.66 -7.83
N CYS A 188 0.49 4.17 -6.71
CA CYS A 188 1.01 5.54 -6.61
C CYS A 188 2.52 5.52 -6.38
N LEU A 189 3.28 6.19 -7.23
CA LEU A 189 4.69 6.47 -7.00
C LEU A 189 4.82 7.78 -6.22
N VAL A 190 5.68 7.82 -5.21
CA VAL A 190 5.99 9.05 -4.47
C VAL A 190 6.84 9.95 -5.37
N GLY A 191 6.36 11.16 -5.66
CA GLY A 191 7.05 12.12 -6.52
C GLY A 191 6.09 13.06 -7.25
N ASN A 192 6.66 14.11 -7.84
CA ASN A 192 6.01 15.02 -8.77
C ASN A 192 6.65 14.91 -10.17
N PHE A 193 6.27 13.87 -10.91
CA PHE A 193 6.82 13.61 -12.25
C PHE A 193 6.31 14.53 -13.36
N SER A 194 5.78 15.70 -13.00
CA SER A 194 5.65 16.82 -13.93
C SER A 194 6.89 17.72 -13.86
N LYS A 195 7.66 17.62 -12.78
CA LYS A 195 8.85 18.42 -12.49
C LYS A 195 10.12 17.58 -12.49
N GLU A 196 10.07 16.39 -11.91
CA GLU A 196 11.21 15.49 -11.76
C GLU A 196 11.04 14.19 -12.56
N GLU A 197 12.09 13.38 -12.62
CA GLU A 197 12.07 12.06 -13.26
C GLU A 197 11.73 10.97 -12.23
N VAL A 198 11.19 9.85 -12.72
CA VAL A 198 10.97 8.65 -11.90
C VAL A 198 12.34 7.98 -11.67
N SER A 199 12.65 7.59 -10.43
CA SER A 199 13.92 6.88 -10.17
C SER A 199 13.93 5.50 -10.81
N ASP A 200 15.13 5.00 -11.14
CA ASP A 200 15.29 3.64 -11.69
C ASP A 200 14.68 2.57 -10.78
N LYS A 201 14.86 2.69 -9.46
CA LYS A 201 14.34 1.73 -8.48
C LYS A 201 12.82 1.78 -8.38
N GLN A 202 12.22 2.97 -8.47
CA GLN A 202 10.76 3.11 -8.57
C GLN A 202 10.23 2.47 -9.85
N LEU A 203 10.89 2.71 -10.99
CA LEU A 203 10.48 2.16 -12.27
C LEU A 203 10.61 0.63 -12.31
N GLU A 204 11.71 0.07 -11.79
CA GLU A 204 11.89 -1.37 -11.62
C GLU A 204 10.80 -2.01 -10.75
N SER A 205 10.47 -1.37 -9.64
CA SER A 205 9.45 -1.84 -8.70
C SER A 205 8.05 -1.75 -9.30
N LEU A 206 7.78 -0.71 -10.07
CA LEU A 206 6.53 -0.58 -10.83
C LEU A 206 6.42 -1.69 -11.88
N VAL A 207 7.47 -1.92 -12.68
CA VAL A 207 7.51 -3.00 -13.68
C VAL A 207 7.27 -4.35 -13.03
N TYR A 208 7.95 -4.64 -11.91
CA TYR A 208 7.75 -5.85 -11.13
C TYR A 208 6.29 -6.01 -10.68
N LEU A 209 5.74 -4.99 -10.02
CA LEU A 209 4.38 -5.01 -9.49
C LEU A 209 3.33 -5.16 -10.59
N VAL A 210 3.48 -4.42 -11.69
CA VAL A 210 2.59 -4.52 -12.84
C VAL A 210 2.65 -5.91 -13.46
N ASN A 211 3.83 -6.50 -13.63
CA ASN A 211 3.96 -7.84 -14.23
C ASN A 211 3.29 -8.92 -13.38
N ILE A 212 3.47 -8.91 -12.06
CA ILE A 212 2.81 -9.91 -11.19
C ILE A 212 1.29 -9.74 -11.19
N LEU A 213 0.79 -8.50 -11.12
CA LEU A 213 -0.65 -8.22 -11.10
C LEU A 213 -1.29 -8.54 -12.44
N LYS A 214 -0.68 -8.11 -13.55
CA LYS A 214 -1.23 -8.34 -14.89
C LYS A 214 -1.29 -9.82 -15.21
N LYS A 215 -0.26 -10.59 -14.86
CA LYS A 215 -0.20 -12.04 -15.09
C LYS A 215 -1.27 -12.77 -14.27
N TYR A 216 -1.37 -12.46 -12.98
CA TYR A 216 -2.31 -13.14 -12.08
C TYR A 216 -3.78 -12.82 -12.42
N TYR A 217 -4.11 -11.55 -12.64
CA TYR A 217 -5.49 -11.12 -12.92
C TYR A 217 -5.85 -11.09 -14.41
N LYS A 218 -4.92 -11.49 -15.29
CA LYS A 218 -5.07 -11.49 -16.75
C LYS A 218 -5.45 -10.11 -17.30
N ILE A 219 -4.80 -9.07 -16.79
CA ILE A 219 -5.02 -7.68 -17.22
C ILE A 219 -4.22 -7.44 -18.52
N PRO A 220 -4.86 -7.10 -19.66
CA PRO A 220 -4.14 -6.85 -20.90
C PRO A 220 -3.35 -5.53 -20.83
N ASN A 221 -2.27 -5.41 -21.61
CA ASN A 221 -1.43 -4.20 -21.60
C ASN A 221 -2.23 -2.91 -21.84
N ARG A 222 -3.23 -2.93 -22.75
CA ARG A 222 -4.12 -1.79 -23.01
C ARG A 222 -4.93 -1.29 -21.80
N ASN A 223 -5.00 -2.08 -20.71
CA ASN A 223 -5.70 -1.73 -19.48
C ASN A 223 -4.74 -1.27 -18.37
N ILE A 224 -3.46 -1.03 -18.69
CA ILE A 224 -2.49 -0.40 -17.81
C ILE A 224 -2.33 1.04 -18.31
N ILE A 225 -2.85 1.99 -17.54
CA ILE A 225 -2.99 3.38 -18.00
C ILE A 225 -2.62 4.36 -16.88
N GLY A 226 -2.12 5.53 -17.26
CA GLY A 226 -1.96 6.67 -16.35
C GLY A 226 -3.31 7.28 -16.01
N HIS A 227 -3.45 7.85 -14.82
CA HIS A 227 -4.71 8.45 -14.37
C HIS A 227 -5.29 9.49 -15.34
N GLY A 228 -4.45 10.35 -15.92
CA GLY A 228 -4.82 11.41 -16.86
C GLY A 228 -5.27 10.89 -18.22
N TYR A 229 -4.96 9.64 -18.55
CA TYR A 229 -5.43 8.96 -19.76
C TYR A 229 -6.73 8.19 -19.54
N VAL A 230 -7.26 8.16 -18.31
CA VAL A 230 -8.58 7.56 -18.05
C VAL A 230 -9.66 8.48 -18.64
N PRO A 231 -10.59 7.97 -19.46
CA PRO A 231 -11.67 8.80 -20.00
C PRO A 231 -12.48 9.48 -18.88
N GLY A 232 -12.65 10.79 -19.00
CA GLY A 232 -13.33 11.63 -17.99
C GLY A 232 -12.46 12.04 -16.80
N ALA A 233 -11.17 11.70 -16.77
CA ALA A 233 -10.23 12.25 -15.80
C ALA A 233 -9.71 13.61 -16.28
N ALA A 234 -9.71 14.60 -15.38
CA ALA A 234 -9.15 15.93 -15.62
C ALA A 234 -7.93 16.13 -14.72
N THR A 235 -6.81 15.54 -15.10
CA THR A 235 -5.57 15.55 -14.32
C THR A 235 -4.36 15.22 -15.20
N GLU A 236 -3.21 15.79 -14.86
CA GLU A 236 -1.93 15.48 -15.51
C GLU A 236 -1.27 14.20 -14.98
N CYS A 237 -1.76 13.68 -13.85
CA CYS A 237 -1.25 12.47 -13.19
C CYS A 237 -1.12 11.30 -14.19
N PRO A 238 -0.02 10.54 -14.25
CA PRO A 238 1.10 10.49 -13.31
C PRO A 238 2.22 11.51 -13.57
N GLY A 239 1.97 12.55 -14.37
CA GLY A 239 2.93 13.62 -14.66
C GLY A 239 3.51 13.53 -16.08
N LEU A 240 3.87 14.69 -16.63
CA LEU A 240 4.33 14.82 -18.03
C LEU A 240 5.64 14.10 -18.32
N LYS A 241 6.52 13.99 -17.32
CA LYS A 241 7.84 13.33 -17.42
C LYS A 241 7.78 11.86 -17.03
N PHE A 242 6.60 11.28 -16.84
CA PHE A 242 6.51 9.86 -16.56
C PHE A 242 7.08 9.05 -17.75
N PRO A 243 8.06 8.14 -17.54
CA PRO A 243 8.83 7.53 -18.61
C PRO A 243 8.09 6.35 -19.27
N TRP A 244 7.02 6.64 -20.03
CA TRP A 244 6.17 5.61 -20.63
C TRP A 244 6.90 4.67 -21.58
N GLU A 245 7.76 5.19 -22.45
CA GLU A 245 8.50 4.37 -23.42
C GLU A 245 9.41 3.36 -22.71
N GLU A 246 10.14 3.83 -21.70
CA GLU A 246 11.02 2.99 -20.92
C GLU A 246 10.25 1.97 -20.07
N PHE A 247 9.17 2.40 -19.42
CA PHE A 247 8.27 1.51 -18.69
C PHE A 247 7.80 0.36 -19.58
N TRP A 248 7.34 0.64 -20.79
CA TRP A 248 6.87 -0.38 -21.74
C TRP A 248 8.00 -1.25 -22.27
N SER A 249 9.19 -0.70 -22.47
CA SER A 249 10.38 -1.46 -22.85
C SER A 249 10.74 -2.49 -21.77
N ARG A 250 10.85 -2.04 -20.51
CA ARG A 250 11.17 -2.89 -19.35
C ARG A 250 10.07 -3.92 -19.03
N LEU A 251 8.81 -3.62 -19.33
CA LEU A 251 7.69 -4.55 -19.13
C LEU A 251 7.62 -5.67 -20.19
N LYS A 252 8.22 -5.48 -21.37
CA LYS A 252 8.29 -6.50 -22.44
C LYS A 252 9.44 -7.47 -22.25
N SER A 253 10.53 -7.04 -21.61
CA SER A 253 11.74 -7.85 -21.42
C SER A 253 11.67 -8.85 -20.27
N LYS A 254 10.55 -8.89 -19.52
CA LYS A 254 10.31 -9.76 -18.36
C LYS A 254 8.94 -10.41 -18.42
#